data_AF-A0A416STH3-F1
#
_entry.id   AF-A0A416STH3-F1
#
_cell.length_a   1.000
_cell.length_b   1.000
_cell.length_c   1.000
_cell.angle_alpha   90.00
_cell.angle_beta   90.00
_cell.angle_gamma   90.00
#
_symmetry.space_group_name_H-M   'P 1'
#
loop_
_entity.id
_entity.type
_entity.pdbx_description
1 polymer ?
#
loop_
_entity_poly.entity_id
_entity_poly.type
_entity_poly.pdbx_seq_one_letter_code
_entity_poly.pdbx_strand_id
1 'polypeptide(L)'
;MLSKKYGEKVASILQEFGEDGLKLAEKYGDDLARIIDNLEPTEAKKAVSLINSYGDEALELFKEGKSADEVKKIVEGEGKVISQEDRAKIDAWNNTPSDELYLKYKDVFDNPKYYDQITGEIHWPQNNGFVRIPIDEVLQSGTRIDRYGSDFGTFTSPEGIPYEMRALAPGTDMKPYSVFEVVEPINVKAGEIAPWFDEPGGIQYLLPDTVDKLLDAGILRRIK
;
A
#
# COMPACT_ATOMS: atom_id res chain seq x y z
N MET A 1 -7.35 20.15 -25.04
CA MET A 1 -7.55 18.98 -25.93
C MET A 1 -8.64 18.05 -25.39
N LEU A 2 -8.75 17.83 -24.09
CA LEU A 2 -9.83 17.05 -23.48
C LEU A 2 -11.23 17.65 -23.68
N SER A 3 -11.44 18.95 -23.43
CA SER A 3 -12.79 19.55 -23.55
C SER A 3 -13.36 19.50 -24.98
N LYS A 4 -12.51 19.58 -26.00
CA LYS A 4 -12.92 19.39 -27.40
C LYS A 4 -13.34 17.95 -27.73
N LYS A 5 -12.78 16.97 -27.03
CA LYS A 5 -13.04 15.55 -27.30
C LYS A 5 -14.20 15.01 -26.46
N TYR A 6 -14.26 15.38 -25.18
CA TYR A 6 -15.15 14.78 -24.19
C TYR A 6 -16.13 15.78 -23.55
N GLY A 7 -16.08 17.06 -23.94
CA GLY A 7 -16.94 18.10 -23.37
C GLY A 7 -16.35 18.75 -22.12
N GLU A 8 -16.90 19.91 -21.77
CA GLU A 8 -16.41 20.75 -20.66
C GLU A 8 -16.55 20.05 -19.30
N LYS A 9 -17.67 19.35 -19.06
CA LYS A 9 -17.90 18.60 -17.81
C LYS A 9 -16.82 17.56 -17.57
N VAL A 10 -16.56 16.69 -18.56
CA VAL A 10 -15.55 15.63 -18.43
C VAL A 10 -14.16 16.24 -18.24
N ALA A 11 -13.84 17.28 -19.00
CA ALA A 11 -12.56 17.97 -18.88
C ALA A 11 -12.36 18.62 -17.50
N SER A 12 -13.37 19.29 -16.95
CA SER A 12 -13.27 19.94 -15.65
C SER A 12 -13.06 18.94 -14.53
N ILE A 13 -13.77 17.80 -14.55
CA ILE A 13 -13.61 16.75 -13.56
C ILE A 13 -12.19 16.17 -13.62
N LEU A 14 -11.71 15.79 -14.80
CA LEU A 14 -10.38 15.19 -14.94
C LEU A 14 -9.25 16.17 -14.59
N GLN A 15 -9.42 17.47 -14.85
CA GLN A 15 -8.43 18.49 -14.49
C GLN A 15 -8.22 18.61 -12.98
N GLU A 16 -9.22 18.32 -12.16
CA GLU A 16 -9.07 18.32 -10.70
C GLU A 16 -8.10 17.24 -10.20
N PHE A 17 -7.86 16.20 -11.00
CA PHE A 17 -6.94 15.10 -10.69
C PHE A 17 -5.54 15.30 -11.31
N GLY A 18 -5.24 16.47 -11.89
CA GLY A 18 -3.91 16.79 -12.41
C GLY A 18 -3.39 15.80 -13.46
N GLU A 19 -2.14 15.34 -13.29
CA GLU A 19 -1.53 14.36 -14.20
C GLU A 19 -2.23 13.00 -14.20
N ASP A 20 -2.77 12.58 -13.06
CA ASP A 20 -3.46 11.29 -12.95
C ASP A 20 -4.75 11.31 -13.77
N GLY A 21 -5.48 12.43 -13.76
CA GLY A 21 -6.64 12.63 -14.63
C GLY A 21 -6.30 12.51 -16.12
N LEU A 22 -5.12 12.99 -16.54
CA LEU A 22 -4.64 12.83 -17.92
C LEU A 22 -4.31 11.38 -18.24
N LYS A 23 -3.57 10.68 -17.37
CA LYS A 23 -3.21 9.26 -17.54
C LYS A 23 -4.46 8.39 -17.62
N LEU A 24 -5.46 8.66 -16.79
CA LEU A 24 -6.74 7.95 -16.81
C LEU A 24 -7.49 8.17 -18.13
N ALA A 25 -7.52 9.41 -18.63
CA ALA A 25 -8.13 9.72 -19.92
C ALA A 25 -7.41 9.04 -21.10
N GLU A 26 -6.08 8.93 -21.04
CA GLU A 26 -5.29 8.21 -22.03
C GLU A 26 -5.53 6.70 -21.96
N LYS A 27 -5.61 6.14 -20.74
CA LYS A 27 -5.81 4.71 -20.51
C LYS A 27 -7.22 4.23 -20.87
N TYR A 28 -8.24 4.93 -20.39
CA TYR A 28 -9.64 4.48 -20.43
C TYR A 28 -10.50 5.20 -21.47
N GLY A 29 -10.06 6.36 -21.96
CA GLY A 29 -10.68 7.09 -23.06
C GLY A 29 -12.19 7.26 -22.92
N ASP A 30 -12.92 6.75 -23.92
CA ASP A 30 -14.35 6.98 -24.10
C ASP A 30 -15.20 6.30 -23.01
N ASP A 31 -14.73 5.20 -22.42
CA ASP A 31 -15.43 4.52 -21.33
C ASP A 31 -15.45 5.37 -20.07
N LEU A 32 -14.29 5.95 -19.70
CA LEU A 32 -14.20 6.89 -18.59
C LEU A 32 -15.03 8.15 -18.85
N ALA A 33 -14.96 8.70 -20.06
CA ALA A 33 -15.74 9.88 -20.42
C ALA A 33 -17.26 9.62 -20.30
N ARG A 34 -17.73 8.45 -20.73
CA ARG A 34 -19.15 8.06 -20.64
C ARG A 34 -19.61 7.91 -19.18
N ILE A 35 -18.78 7.34 -18.32
CA ILE A 35 -19.08 7.22 -16.88
C ILE A 35 -19.21 8.62 -16.27
N ILE A 36 -18.23 9.50 -16.49
CA ILE A 36 -18.24 10.87 -15.94
C ILE A 36 -19.45 11.67 -16.44
N ASP A 37 -19.79 11.54 -17.72
CA ASP A 37 -20.89 12.32 -18.30
C ASP A 37 -22.26 11.89 -17.76
N ASN A 38 -22.43 10.60 -17.43
CA ASN A 38 -23.67 10.04 -16.88
C ASN A 38 -23.87 10.28 -15.38
N LEU A 39 -22.85 10.73 -14.66
CA LEU A 39 -22.90 10.92 -13.21
C LEU A 39 -23.02 12.40 -12.82
N GLU A 40 -23.64 12.69 -11.68
CA GLU A 40 -23.59 14.02 -11.09
C GLU A 40 -22.13 14.40 -10.74
N PRO A 41 -21.72 15.69 -10.82
CA PRO A 41 -20.31 16.09 -10.67
C PRO A 41 -19.63 15.53 -9.41
N THR A 42 -20.32 15.48 -8.28
CA THR A 42 -19.79 14.93 -7.03
C THR A 42 -19.52 13.42 -7.14
N GLU A 43 -20.45 12.69 -7.76
CA GLU A 43 -20.35 11.25 -7.94
C GLU A 43 -19.30 10.89 -8.99
N ALA A 44 -19.20 11.70 -10.05
CA ALA A 44 -18.15 11.59 -11.06
C ALA A 44 -16.75 11.73 -10.44
N LYS A 45 -16.55 12.65 -9.49
CA LYS A 45 -15.27 12.78 -8.76
C LYS A 45 -14.94 11.52 -7.96
N LYS A 46 -15.92 10.98 -7.23
CA LYS A 46 -15.73 9.71 -6.51
C LYS A 46 -15.38 8.58 -7.47
N ALA A 47 -16.06 8.50 -8.62
CA ALA A 47 -15.80 7.49 -9.63
C ALA A 47 -14.38 7.58 -10.18
N VAL A 48 -13.91 8.78 -10.54
CA VAL A 48 -12.53 8.99 -11.00
C VAL A 48 -11.53 8.62 -9.91
N SER A 49 -11.78 8.97 -8.64
CA SER A 49 -10.92 8.57 -7.53
C SER A 49 -10.83 7.05 -7.37
N LEU A 50 -11.96 6.34 -7.42
CA LEU A 50 -12.00 4.89 -7.28
C LEU A 50 -11.35 4.20 -8.50
N ILE A 51 -11.58 4.69 -9.72
CA ILE A 51 -10.93 4.15 -10.92
C ILE A 51 -9.41 4.42 -10.88
N ASN A 52 -8.96 5.55 -10.31
CA ASN A 52 -7.54 5.80 -10.10
C ASN A 52 -6.91 4.79 -9.14
N SER A 53 -7.61 4.46 -8.05
CA SER A 53 -7.12 3.57 -7.01
C SER A 53 -7.21 2.08 -7.37
N TYR A 54 -8.29 1.66 -8.02
CA TYR A 54 -8.63 0.24 -8.24
C TYR A 54 -8.65 -0.17 -9.71
N GLY A 55 -8.39 0.77 -10.63
CA GLY A 55 -8.20 0.50 -12.04
C GLY A 55 -9.41 -0.15 -12.72
N ASP A 56 -9.15 -1.25 -13.43
CA ASP A 56 -10.09 -1.89 -14.36
C ASP A 56 -11.29 -2.49 -13.63
N GLU A 57 -11.11 -2.99 -12.39
CA GLU A 57 -12.20 -3.54 -11.57
C GLU A 57 -13.25 -2.45 -11.27
N ALA A 58 -12.81 -1.28 -10.77
CA ALA A 58 -13.72 -0.17 -10.52
C ALA A 58 -14.39 0.34 -11.81
N LEU A 59 -13.64 0.41 -12.91
CA LEU A 59 -14.18 0.85 -14.20
C LEU A 59 -15.35 -0.03 -14.66
N GLU A 60 -15.17 -1.36 -14.62
CA GLU A 60 -16.21 -2.31 -15.04
C GLU A 60 -17.45 -2.22 -14.13
N LEU A 61 -17.26 -2.07 -12.81
CA LEU A 61 -18.38 -1.90 -11.87
C LEU A 61 -19.20 -0.63 -12.14
N PHE A 62 -18.57 0.48 -12.55
CA PHE A 62 -19.29 1.67 -13.00
C PHE A 62 -19.99 1.46 -14.35
N LYS A 63 -19.41 0.68 -15.27
CA LYS A 63 -20.06 0.32 -16.54
C LYS A 63 -21.32 -0.53 -16.32
N GLU A 64 -21.37 -1.31 -15.25
CA GLU A 64 -22.57 -2.04 -14.80
C GLU A 64 -23.64 -1.14 -14.16
N GLY A 65 -23.35 0.15 -13.95
CA GLY A 65 -24.29 1.13 -13.40
C GLY A 65 -24.35 1.19 -11.88
N LYS A 66 -23.33 0.66 -11.18
CA LYS A 66 -23.24 0.73 -9.72
C LYS A 66 -22.90 2.16 -9.27
N SER A 67 -23.44 2.57 -8.12
CA SER A 67 -23.08 3.84 -7.48
C SER A 67 -21.65 3.79 -6.91
N ALA A 68 -21.01 4.94 -6.71
CA ALA A 68 -19.66 4.98 -6.16
C ALA A 68 -19.58 4.34 -4.76
N ASP A 69 -20.64 4.43 -3.96
CA ASP A 69 -20.69 3.79 -2.64
C ASP A 69 -20.78 2.25 -2.76
N GLU A 70 -21.48 1.72 -3.78
CA GLU A 70 -21.49 0.27 -4.07
C GLU A 70 -20.17 -0.21 -4.66
N VAL A 71 -19.59 0.56 -5.61
CA VAL A 71 -18.27 0.25 -6.17
C VAL A 71 -17.25 0.21 -5.05
N LYS A 72 -17.20 1.24 -4.21
CA LYS A 72 -16.33 1.33 -3.04
C LYS A 72 -16.42 0.08 -2.17
N LYS A 73 -17.64 -0.33 -1.79
CA LYS A 73 -17.85 -1.55 -1.01
C LYS A 73 -17.27 -2.79 -1.67
N ILE A 74 -17.51 -2.97 -2.96
CA ILE A 74 -17.07 -4.18 -3.68
C ILE A 74 -15.55 -4.22 -3.81
N VAL A 75 -14.93 -3.10 -4.22
CA VAL A 75 -13.48 -3.01 -4.43
C VAL A 75 -12.69 -2.98 -3.12
N GLU A 76 -13.29 -2.47 -2.04
CA GLU A 76 -12.72 -2.54 -0.69
C GLU A 76 -13.03 -3.88 0.01
N GLY A 77 -13.92 -4.71 -0.56
CA GLY A 77 -14.33 -5.99 -0.01
C GLY A 77 -15.35 -5.91 1.13
N GLU A 78 -15.91 -4.73 1.42
CA GLU A 78 -16.98 -4.55 2.40
C GLU A 78 -18.22 -5.38 2.00
N GLY A 79 -18.53 -6.39 2.81
CA GLY A 79 -19.70 -7.27 2.61
C GLY A 79 -19.42 -8.57 1.85
N LYS A 80 -18.18 -8.84 1.41
CA LYS A 80 -17.79 -10.19 0.97
C LYS A 80 -17.80 -11.11 2.21
N VAL A 81 -18.56 -12.19 2.15
CA VAL A 81 -18.60 -13.21 3.20
C VAL A 81 -17.56 -14.26 2.86
N ILE A 82 -16.67 -14.57 3.81
CA ILE A 82 -15.67 -15.61 3.63
C ILE A 82 -16.35 -16.97 3.40
N SER A 83 -15.81 -17.77 2.46
CA SER A 83 -16.33 -19.11 2.23
C SER A 83 -16.04 -20.01 3.44
N GLN A 84 -16.85 -21.05 3.64
CA GLN A 84 -16.61 -22.01 4.73
C GLN A 84 -15.25 -22.70 4.59
N GLU A 85 -14.83 -22.96 3.35
CA GLU A 85 -13.54 -23.58 3.03
C GLU A 85 -12.38 -22.66 3.38
N ASP A 86 -12.43 -21.40 2.94
CA ASP A 86 -11.40 -20.41 3.28
C ASP A 86 -11.35 -20.17 4.79
N ARG A 87 -12.50 -20.04 5.45
CA ARG A 87 -12.58 -19.87 6.90
C ARG A 87 -11.92 -21.03 7.63
N ALA A 88 -12.23 -22.27 7.25
CA ALA A 88 -11.63 -23.46 7.83
C ALA A 88 -10.11 -23.53 7.58
N LYS A 89 -9.64 -23.07 6.41
CA LYS A 89 -8.22 -22.97 6.08
C LYS A 89 -7.51 -22.00 7.01
N ILE A 90 -7.96 -20.74 7.09
CA ILE A 90 -7.25 -19.72 7.88
C ILE A 90 -7.49 -19.83 9.39
N ASP A 91 -8.51 -20.57 9.84
CA ASP A 91 -8.68 -20.98 11.24
C ASP A 91 -7.59 -21.95 11.71
N ALA A 92 -6.96 -22.70 10.79
CA ALA A 92 -5.86 -23.60 11.12
C ALA A 92 -4.51 -22.86 11.24
N TRP A 93 -4.45 -21.58 10.85
CA TRP A 93 -3.21 -20.81 10.85
C TRP A 93 -2.88 -20.24 12.24
N ASN A 94 -1.59 -20.12 12.53
CA ASN A 94 -1.10 -19.59 13.80
C ASN A 94 -1.48 -18.12 14.02
N ASN A 95 -1.54 -17.33 12.94
CA ASN A 95 -1.92 -15.93 12.94
C ASN A 95 -3.08 -15.72 11.97
N THR A 96 -4.28 -16.05 12.42
CA THR A 96 -5.50 -15.94 11.64
C THR A 96 -5.83 -14.48 11.29
N PRO A 97 -5.86 -14.09 9.99
CA PRO A 97 -6.34 -12.78 9.59
C PRO A 97 -7.86 -12.63 9.82
N SER A 98 -8.33 -11.38 9.89
CA SER A 98 -9.78 -11.12 9.83
C SER A 98 -10.33 -11.48 8.44
N ASP A 99 -11.63 -11.76 8.36
CA ASP A 99 -12.30 -12.07 7.09
C ASP A 99 -12.05 -10.96 6.06
N GLU A 100 -12.22 -9.71 6.47
CA GLU A 100 -12.02 -8.54 5.62
C GLU A 100 -10.58 -8.44 5.10
N LEU A 101 -9.58 -8.61 5.99
CA LEU A 101 -8.17 -8.55 5.60
C LEU A 101 -7.82 -9.70 4.64
N TYR A 102 -8.29 -10.90 4.95
CA TYR A 102 -8.06 -12.08 4.12
C TYR A 102 -8.67 -11.91 2.74
N LEU A 103 -9.93 -11.47 2.65
CA LEU A 103 -10.63 -11.29 1.39
C LEU A 103 -10.04 -10.16 0.55
N LYS A 104 -9.59 -9.07 1.18
CA LYS A 104 -8.93 -7.95 0.50
C LYS A 104 -7.60 -8.34 -0.14
N TYR A 105 -6.83 -9.22 0.51
CA TYR A 105 -5.50 -9.64 0.05
C TYR A 105 -5.44 -11.15 -0.23
N LYS A 106 -6.54 -11.74 -0.70
CA LYS A 106 -6.68 -13.21 -0.82
C LYS A 106 -5.59 -13.81 -1.70
N ASP A 107 -5.29 -13.16 -2.82
CA ASP A 107 -4.25 -13.63 -3.75
C ASP A 107 -2.86 -13.65 -3.09
N VAL A 108 -2.57 -12.69 -2.20
CA VAL A 108 -1.31 -12.63 -1.45
C VAL A 108 -1.28 -13.73 -0.37
N PHE A 109 -2.36 -13.91 0.40
CA PHE A 109 -2.44 -14.95 1.43
C PHE A 109 -2.42 -16.36 0.85
N ASP A 110 -3.08 -16.58 -0.28
CA ASP A 110 -3.15 -17.90 -0.94
C ASP A 110 -1.89 -18.23 -1.75
N ASN A 111 -0.95 -17.29 -1.87
CA ASN A 111 0.29 -17.50 -2.59
C ASN A 111 1.31 -18.29 -1.72
N PRO A 112 1.68 -19.54 -2.09
CA PRO A 112 2.63 -20.34 -1.33
C PRO A 112 4.06 -19.75 -1.32
N LYS A 113 4.37 -18.79 -2.21
CA LYS A 113 5.61 -18.01 -2.15
C LYS A 113 5.67 -17.14 -0.90
N TYR A 114 4.53 -16.63 -0.44
CA TYR A 114 4.44 -15.61 0.61
C TYR A 114 4.00 -16.18 1.96
N TYR A 115 3.15 -17.20 1.95
CA TYR A 115 2.61 -17.81 3.17
C TYR A 115 2.69 -19.34 3.09
N ASP A 116 3.07 -19.98 4.20
CA ASP A 116 2.85 -21.40 4.39
C ASP A 116 1.34 -21.67 4.42
N GLN A 117 0.86 -22.47 3.49
CA GLN A 117 -0.58 -22.67 3.30
C GLN A 117 -1.21 -23.58 4.36
N ILE A 118 -0.41 -24.22 5.22
CA ILE A 118 -0.84 -25.05 6.33
C ILE A 118 -0.82 -24.24 7.64
N THR A 119 0.25 -23.52 7.92
CA THR A 119 0.47 -22.85 9.21
C THR A 119 0.17 -21.34 9.19
N GLY A 120 0.10 -20.73 8.01
CA GLY A 120 -0.01 -19.29 7.84
C GLY A 120 1.27 -18.51 8.18
N GLU A 121 2.41 -19.20 8.33
CA GLU A 121 3.69 -18.54 8.56
C GLU A 121 4.14 -17.74 7.33
N ILE A 122 4.68 -16.55 7.57
CA ILE A 122 5.15 -15.67 6.50
C ILE A 122 6.51 -16.16 5.99
N HIS A 123 6.60 -16.35 4.67
CA HIS A 123 7.86 -16.49 3.96
C HIS A 123 8.41 -15.11 3.61
N TRP A 124 9.32 -14.61 4.45
CA TRP A 124 10.03 -13.37 4.19
C TRP A 124 11.05 -13.53 3.05
N PRO A 125 11.30 -12.47 2.26
CA PRO A 125 12.34 -12.50 1.24
C PRO A 125 13.71 -12.77 1.86
N GLN A 126 14.58 -13.44 1.09
CA GLN A 126 15.95 -13.69 1.49
C GLN A 126 16.74 -12.38 1.71
N ASN A 127 17.94 -12.50 2.29
CA ASN A 127 18.87 -11.37 2.44
C ASN A 127 18.24 -10.17 3.16
N ASN A 128 17.45 -10.42 4.21
CA ASN A 128 16.78 -9.36 4.98
C ASN A 128 15.93 -8.43 4.10
N GLY A 129 15.37 -8.95 3.00
CA GLY A 129 14.58 -8.18 2.05
C GLY A 129 15.38 -7.24 1.15
N PHE A 130 16.71 -7.26 1.17
CA PHE A 130 17.49 -6.45 0.21
C PHE A 130 17.63 -7.16 -1.15
N VAL A 131 17.43 -6.41 -2.24
CA VAL A 131 17.66 -6.89 -3.63
C VAL A 131 19.12 -7.33 -3.84
N ARG A 132 20.05 -6.62 -3.20
CA ARG A 132 21.50 -6.82 -3.34
C ARG A 132 22.18 -6.81 -1.97
N ILE A 133 23.49 -7.01 -1.95
CA ILE A 133 24.29 -6.78 -0.73
C ILE A 133 24.08 -5.31 -0.31
N PRO A 134 23.59 -5.05 0.91
CA PRO A 134 23.37 -3.68 1.37
C PRO A 134 24.70 -2.96 1.58
N ILE A 135 24.68 -1.64 1.40
CA ILE A 135 25.84 -0.78 1.61
C ILE A 135 25.82 -0.22 3.03
N ASP A 136 27.01 0.05 3.58
CA ASP A 136 27.12 0.84 4.80
C ASP A 136 26.83 2.30 4.50
N GLU A 137 25.88 2.89 5.23
CA GLU A 137 25.49 4.29 5.12
C GLU A 137 25.49 4.93 6.51
N VAL A 138 25.92 6.19 6.60
CA VAL A 138 25.88 6.96 7.85
C VAL A 138 24.73 7.95 7.78
N LEU A 139 23.63 7.64 8.46
CA LEU A 139 22.54 8.60 8.61
C LEU A 139 23.02 9.73 9.51
N GLN A 140 22.95 10.96 9.04
CA GLN A 140 23.45 12.12 9.77
C GLN A 140 22.43 12.60 10.80
N SER A 141 22.90 13.37 11.78
CA SER A 141 22.01 14.07 12.71
C SER A 141 21.00 14.92 11.94
N GLY A 142 19.72 14.84 12.32
CA GLY A 142 18.59 15.48 11.65
C GLY A 142 17.96 14.66 10.52
N THR A 143 18.55 13.53 10.10
CA THR A 143 17.90 12.62 9.14
C THR A 143 16.64 12.01 9.76
N ARG A 144 15.54 11.97 9.00
CA ARG A 144 14.27 11.38 9.43
C ARG A 144 14.00 10.04 8.77
N ILE A 145 13.55 9.10 9.58
CA ILE A 145 13.21 7.73 9.19
C ILE A 145 11.88 7.35 9.84
N ASP A 146 11.14 6.45 9.22
CA ASP A 146 9.85 6.00 9.74
C ASP A 146 9.69 4.48 9.67
N ARG A 147 8.69 3.97 10.40
CA ARG A 147 8.39 2.54 10.52
C ARG A 147 6.92 2.29 10.82
N TYR A 148 6.40 1.21 10.23
CA TYR A 148 5.21 0.51 10.69
C TYR A 148 5.63 -0.70 11.54
N GLY A 149 5.22 -0.75 12.81
CA GLY A 149 5.55 -1.85 13.72
C GLY A 149 5.89 -1.40 15.13
N SER A 150 6.25 -2.37 15.98
CA SER A 150 6.77 -2.09 17.32
C SER A 150 8.21 -1.57 17.28
N ASP A 151 8.63 -0.96 18.40
CA ASP A 151 9.98 -0.44 18.61
C ASP A 151 11.03 -1.54 18.81
N PHE A 152 10.61 -2.80 18.95
CA PHE A 152 11.52 -3.96 19.00
C PHE A 152 12.04 -4.36 17.60
N GLY A 153 11.65 -3.66 16.54
CA GLY A 153 12.15 -3.88 15.19
C GLY A 153 13.41 -3.08 14.87
N THR A 154 14.07 -3.45 13.78
CA THR A 154 15.34 -2.86 13.31
C THR A 154 15.26 -2.29 11.90
N PHE A 155 14.16 -2.48 11.17
CA PHE A 155 14.00 -1.96 9.81
C PHE A 155 13.23 -0.64 9.82
N THR A 156 13.73 0.34 9.08
CA THR A 156 13.09 1.63 8.86
C THR A 156 13.20 2.00 7.39
N SER A 157 12.51 3.06 6.97
CA SER A 157 12.67 3.65 5.64
C SER A 157 12.88 5.16 5.78
N PRO A 158 13.33 5.86 4.72
CA PRO A 158 13.25 7.31 4.68
C PRO A 158 11.81 7.77 4.98
N GLU A 159 11.66 8.82 5.79
CA GLU A 159 10.34 9.36 6.12
C GLU A 159 9.55 9.71 4.85
N GLY A 160 8.29 9.28 4.79
CA GLY A 160 7.35 9.71 3.76
C GLY A 160 7.41 8.93 2.45
N ILE A 161 8.22 7.86 2.35
CA ILE A 161 8.06 6.93 1.21
C ILE A 161 6.68 6.25 1.28
N PRO A 162 6.01 6.03 0.12
CA PRO A 162 4.73 5.33 0.07
C PRO A 162 4.75 3.97 0.76
N TYR A 163 3.60 3.50 1.23
CA TYR A 163 3.51 2.24 1.98
C TYR A 163 3.87 1.02 1.11
N GLU A 164 3.44 1.03 -0.14
CA GLU A 164 3.68 0.05 -1.20
C GLU A 164 5.18 -0.12 -1.47
N MET A 165 5.94 0.98 -1.32
CA MET A 165 7.40 0.98 -1.47
C MET A 165 8.13 0.31 -0.30
N ARG A 166 7.41 -0.35 0.62
CA ARG A 166 7.99 -1.07 1.76
C ARG A 166 7.88 -2.58 1.65
N ALA A 167 7.07 -3.08 0.70
CA ALA A 167 6.82 -4.51 0.49
C ALA A 167 6.52 -5.29 1.78
N LEU A 168 5.63 -4.72 2.61
CA LEU A 168 5.25 -5.28 3.90
C LEU A 168 4.08 -6.24 3.74
N ALA A 169 4.02 -7.24 4.63
CA ALA A 169 2.93 -8.20 4.65
C ALA A 169 1.57 -7.50 4.90
N PRO A 170 0.47 -7.98 4.29
CA PRO A 170 -0.87 -7.50 4.56
C PRO A 170 -1.18 -7.34 6.06
N GLY A 171 -1.77 -6.21 6.44
CA GLY A 171 -2.12 -5.87 7.82
C GLY A 171 -1.00 -5.21 8.64
N THR A 172 0.18 -4.97 8.05
CA THR A 172 1.24 -4.22 8.72
C THR A 172 0.92 -2.72 8.84
N ASP A 173 0.11 -2.19 7.93
CA ASP A 173 -0.49 -0.84 7.96
C ASP A 173 -1.34 -0.58 9.21
N MET A 174 -1.91 -1.63 9.81
CA MET A 174 -2.63 -1.54 11.08
C MET A 174 -1.72 -1.48 12.32
N LYS A 175 -0.40 -1.62 12.15
CA LYS A 175 0.58 -1.49 13.23
C LYS A 175 0.91 -0.01 13.48
N PRO A 176 1.49 0.33 14.65
CA PRO A 176 1.87 1.71 14.93
C PRO A 176 2.79 2.28 13.83
N TYR A 177 2.38 3.39 13.22
CA TYR A 177 3.25 4.21 12.39
C TYR A 177 4.01 5.20 13.27
N SER A 178 5.31 5.28 13.07
CA SER A 178 6.21 6.07 13.90
C SER A 178 7.28 6.75 13.07
N VAL A 179 7.54 8.02 13.36
CA VAL A 179 8.64 8.79 12.77
C VAL A 179 9.71 9.03 13.83
N PHE A 180 10.96 8.92 13.41
CA PHE A 180 12.15 9.12 14.23
C PHE A 180 13.11 10.08 13.53
N GLU A 181 13.81 10.87 14.32
CA GLU A 181 14.92 11.69 13.88
C GLU A 181 16.21 11.14 14.48
N VAL A 182 17.24 11.02 13.64
CA VAL A 182 18.59 10.66 14.05
C VAL A 182 19.17 11.84 14.83
N VAL A 183 19.54 11.61 16.08
CA VAL A 183 20.14 12.62 16.97
C VAL A 183 21.66 12.60 16.83
N GLU A 184 22.25 11.40 16.82
CA GLU A 184 23.69 11.19 16.62
C GLU A 184 23.92 10.37 15.35
N PRO A 185 24.97 10.66 14.55
CA PRO A 185 25.26 9.89 13.34
C PRO A 185 25.31 8.39 13.60
N ILE A 186 24.53 7.61 12.84
CA ILE A 186 24.37 6.18 13.03
C ILE A 186 24.72 5.42 11.74
N ASN A 187 25.55 4.38 11.88
CA ASN A 187 25.87 3.48 10.78
C ASN A 187 24.72 2.49 10.58
N VAL A 188 24.18 2.40 9.38
CA VAL A 188 23.11 1.49 8.99
C VAL A 188 23.50 0.69 7.76
N LYS A 189 22.77 -0.40 7.51
CA LYS A 189 22.79 -1.08 6.22
C LYS A 189 21.66 -0.53 5.36
N ALA A 190 21.98 0.07 4.23
CA ALA A 190 21.03 0.69 3.31
C ALA A 190 20.93 -0.08 1.98
N GLY A 191 19.76 -0.04 1.35
CA GLY A 191 19.57 -0.63 0.04
C GLY A 191 18.12 -0.74 -0.40
N GLU A 192 17.95 -1.21 -1.64
CA GLU A 192 16.65 -1.47 -2.25
C GLU A 192 15.96 -2.68 -1.61
N ILE A 193 14.66 -2.54 -1.34
CA ILE A 193 13.78 -3.59 -0.86
C ILE A 193 13.35 -4.44 -2.06
N ALA A 194 13.45 -5.75 -1.93
CA ALA A 194 12.98 -6.69 -2.94
C ALA A 194 11.45 -6.59 -3.09
N PRO A 195 10.93 -6.57 -4.33
CA PRO A 195 9.50 -6.67 -4.56
C PRO A 195 8.94 -7.94 -3.90
N TRP A 196 7.94 -7.78 -3.03
CA TRP A 196 7.36 -8.87 -2.24
C TRP A 196 5.91 -8.55 -1.86
N PHE A 197 5.10 -9.57 -1.57
CA PHE A 197 3.66 -9.42 -1.33
C PHE A 197 2.92 -8.63 -2.41
N ASP A 198 3.37 -8.77 -3.66
CA ASP A 198 2.87 -8.07 -4.86
C ASP A 198 3.06 -6.54 -4.85
N GLU A 199 3.94 -6.07 -3.97
CA GLU A 199 4.34 -4.67 -3.85
C GLU A 199 5.74 -4.42 -4.47
N PRO A 200 6.00 -3.21 -5.00
CA PRO A 200 7.21 -2.92 -5.78
C PRO A 200 8.49 -2.82 -4.95
N GLY A 201 8.40 -2.49 -3.65
CA GLY A 201 9.57 -2.22 -2.82
C GLY A 201 10.24 -0.86 -3.14
N GLY A 202 11.10 -0.41 -2.24
CA GLY A 202 11.70 0.92 -2.22
C GLY A 202 13.02 0.92 -1.48
N ILE A 203 13.24 1.86 -0.55
CA ILE A 203 14.48 1.92 0.25
C ILE A 203 14.22 1.55 1.70
N GLN A 204 15.09 0.71 2.26
CA GLN A 204 15.12 0.42 3.69
C GLN A 204 16.50 0.69 4.30
N TYR A 205 16.47 0.98 5.59
CA TYR A 205 17.61 1.01 6.49
C TYR A 205 17.45 -0.07 7.55
N LEU A 206 18.43 -0.98 7.63
CA LEU A 206 18.58 -1.89 8.75
C LEU A 206 19.50 -1.24 9.78
N LEU A 207 18.91 -0.92 10.93
CA LEU A 207 19.56 -0.30 12.08
C LEU A 207 20.50 -1.30 12.80
N PRO A 208 21.53 -0.80 13.51
CA PRO A 208 22.49 -1.67 14.21
C PRO A 208 21.92 -2.30 15.49
N ASP A 209 20.82 -1.77 16.03
CA ASP A 209 20.05 -2.35 17.13
C ASP A 209 18.57 -1.98 17.00
N THR A 210 17.74 -2.47 17.90
CA THR A 210 16.30 -2.19 17.93
C THR A 210 15.99 -0.73 18.22
N VAL A 211 14.87 -0.23 17.67
CA VAL A 211 14.48 1.18 17.82
C VAL A 211 14.36 1.58 19.28
N ASP A 212 13.78 0.75 20.16
CA ASP A 212 13.66 1.02 21.60
C ASP A 212 15.02 1.29 22.26
N LYS A 213 16.03 0.45 21.99
CA LYS A 213 17.38 0.66 22.53
C LYS A 213 18.05 1.90 21.96
N LEU A 214 17.83 2.22 20.70
CA LEU A 214 18.38 3.42 20.08
C LEU A 214 17.70 4.70 20.59
N LEU A 215 16.43 4.63 20.98
CA LEU A 215 15.73 5.68 21.71
C LEU A 215 16.29 5.85 23.12
N ASP A 216 16.47 4.74 23.85
CA ASP A 216 17.02 4.73 25.22
C ASP A 216 18.46 5.27 25.27
N ALA A 217 19.25 4.95 24.23
CA ALA A 217 20.61 5.47 24.07
C ALA A 217 20.65 6.96 23.64
N GLY A 218 19.51 7.56 23.28
CA GLY A 218 19.44 8.94 22.79
C GLY A 218 19.99 9.14 21.37
N ILE A 219 20.25 8.06 20.64
CA ILE A 219 20.74 8.08 19.25
C ILE A 219 19.59 8.40 18.29
N LEU A 220 18.39 7.89 18.59
CA LEU A 220 17.15 8.27 17.91
C LEU A 220 16.26 9.08 18.85
N ARG A 221 15.43 9.92 18.26
CA ARG A 221 14.33 10.59 18.96
C ARG A 221 13.04 10.44 18.19
N ARG A 222 11.98 9.99 18.87
CA ARG A 222 10.63 9.93 18.31
C ARG A 222 10.09 11.33 18.04
N ILE A 223 9.56 11.54 16.85
CA ILE A 223 8.82 12.76 16.46
C ILE A 223 7.34 12.56 16.79
N LYS A 224 6.72 13.60 17.35
CA LYS A 224 5.30 13.63 17.72
C LYS A 224 4.50 14.39 16.69
#